data_AF-A0A1R1ABG8-F1
#
_entry.id   AF-A0A1R1ABG8-F1
#
_cell.length_a   1.000
_cell.length_b   1.000
_cell.length_c   1.000
_cell.angle_alpha   90.00
_cell.angle_beta   90.00
_cell.angle_gamma   90.00
#
_symmetry.space_group_name_H-M   'P 1'
#
loop_
_entity.id
_entity.type
_entity.pdbx_description
1 polymer ?
#
loop_
_entity_poly.entity_id
_entity_poly.type
_entity_poly.pdbx_seq_one_letter_code
_entity_poly.pdbx_strand_id
1 'polypeptide(L)'
;MPFRYALAAFLFYTIGLMVSSWSNKLSFEGIDLYMNAINGILFGFWALFILNGEVAYGYILSFIGIVYLIGGFVIYLLTNKITPSSGVFFLGGLLLILVSVSSIGGGYESKPLITVLLWGCIAAIAAAIGYSKRWNLLSIASLAIWFVVGCYWYVVTWDTPRGEWFGRYIPFLNWGAIAWMVLAALGFFFSRKLVIPQLTDQANRMLARVYALLSHLIVGGLLTRQIENIFTEYMYDSASSYLGLALSVSWGCYALLLILWGAYYRELLFRAFGSAVLVIVAIKAILMDLSGQEALYKVGVLLILGAISFFITWINSKWRVKNGEINGKGEEAVTES
;
A
#
# COMPACT_ATOMS: atom_id res chain seq x y z
N MET A 1 1.92 26.72 -35.31
CA MET A 1 0.97 26.45 -34.20
C MET A 1 1.45 27.18 -32.95
N PRO A 2 0.56 27.87 -32.21
CA PRO A 2 0.88 28.66 -31.00
C PRO A 2 1.75 27.91 -29.98
N PHE A 3 1.52 26.60 -29.82
CA PHE A 3 2.30 25.75 -28.91
C PHE A 3 3.81 25.77 -29.19
N ARG A 4 4.24 25.80 -30.46
CA ARG A 4 5.67 25.82 -30.81
C ARG A 4 6.37 27.08 -30.27
N TYR A 5 5.67 28.22 -30.26
CA TYR A 5 6.19 29.47 -29.72
C TYR A 5 6.27 29.42 -28.19
N ALA A 6 5.24 28.89 -27.51
CA ALA A 6 5.26 28.71 -26.07
C ALA A 6 6.40 27.78 -25.62
N LEU A 7 6.59 26.66 -26.33
CA LEU A 7 7.68 25.72 -26.08
C LEU A 7 9.06 26.34 -26.32
N ALA A 8 9.22 27.06 -27.43
CA ALA A 8 10.47 27.75 -27.75
C ALA A 8 10.81 28.81 -26.69
N ALA A 9 9.84 29.63 -26.28
CA ALA A 9 10.03 30.61 -25.22
C ALA A 9 10.40 29.95 -23.89
N PHE A 10 9.69 28.90 -23.49
CA PHE A 10 9.99 28.16 -22.26
C PHE A 10 11.42 27.63 -22.23
N LEU A 11 11.85 26.94 -23.30
CA LEU A 11 13.20 26.40 -23.39
C LEU A 11 14.26 27.50 -23.48
N PHE A 12 14.00 28.56 -24.26
CA PHE A 12 14.91 29.68 -24.40
C PHE A 12 15.17 30.37 -23.05
N TYR A 13 14.13 30.69 -22.28
CA TYR A 13 14.29 31.26 -20.95
C TYR A 13 14.97 30.29 -19.98
N THR A 14 14.63 29.01 -20.03
CA THR A 14 15.26 28.00 -19.17
C THR A 14 16.77 27.91 -19.41
N ILE A 15 17.18 27.78 -20.68
CA ILE A 15 18.58 27.71 -21.07
C ILE A 15 19.29 29.03 -20.81
N GLY A 16 18.66 30.15 -21.17
CA GLY A 16 19.22 31.50 -20.98
C GLY A 16 19.50 31.82 -19.52
N LEU A 17 18.56 31.48 -18.62
CA LEU A 17 18.76 31.64 -17.17
C LEU A 17 19.88 30.74 -16.67
N MET A 18 19.97 29.48 -17.12
CA MET A 18 21.08 28.59 -16.74
C MET A 18 22.45 29.12 -17.19
N VAL A 19 22.55 29.63 -18.43
CA VAL A 19 23.78 30.20 -18.98
C VAL A 19 24.15 31.51 -18.28
N SER A 20 23.15 32.34 -17.94
CA SER A 20 23.34 33.56 -17.14
C SER A 20 23.91 33.24 -15.76
N SER A 21 23.29 32.30 -15.03
CA SER A 21 23.78 31.87 -13.72
C SER A 21 25.19 31.24 -13.79
N TRP A 22 25.51 30.54 -14.88
CA TRP A 22 26.86 30.02 -15.11
C TRP A 22 27.89 31.16 -15.28
N SER A 23 27.56 32.17 -16.09
CA SER A 23 28.42 33.33 -16.34
C SER A 23 28.67 34.15 -15.07
N ASN A 24 27.71 34.18 -14.14
CA ASN A 24 27.81 34.83 -12.84
C ASN A 24 28.46 33.94 -11.77
N LYS A 25 29.63 33.36 -12.06
CA LYS A 25 30.43 32.56 -11.11
C LYS A 25 29.68 31.40 -10.43
N LEU A 26 28.71 30.80 -11.12
CA LEU A 26 27.88 29.71 -10.58
C LEU A 26 27.08 30.11 -9.33
N SER A 27 26.86 31.42 -9.10
CA SER A 27 25.91 31.85 -8.08
C SER A 27 24.51 31.68 -8.66
N PHE A 28 23.98 30.46 -8.53
CA PHE A 28 22.58 30.16 -8.81
C PHE A 28 21.70 30.80 -7.72
N GLU A 29 21.78 32.11 -7.59
CA GLU A 29 21.07 32.94 -6.62
C GLU A 29 19.57 33.01 -6.94
N GLY A 30 18.78 33.28 -5.91
CA GLY A 30 17.34 33.01 -5.90
C GLY A 30 16.54 33.60 -7.07
N ILE A 31 16.92 34.77 -7.62
CA ILE A 31 16.13 35.43 -8.67
C ILE A 31 16.06 34.59 -9.94
N ASP A 32 17.19 34.06 -10.42
CA ASP A 32 17.20 33.22 -11.64
C ASP A 32 16.39 31.93 -11.44
N LEU A 33 16.48 31.35 -10.24
CA LEU A 33 15.70 30.17 -9.83
C LEU A 33 14.20 30.47 -9.81
N TYR A 34 13.78 31.58 -9.18
CA TYR A 34 12.38 32.00 -9.11
C TYR A 34 11.81 32.32 -10.49
N MET A 35 12.58 33.01 -11.34
CA MET A 35 12.17 33.31 -12.72
C MET A 35 12.01 32.04 -13.55
N ASN A 36 12.88 31.04 -13.36
CA ASN A 36 12.74 29.76 -14.03
C ASN A 36 11.49 29.00 -13.56
N ALA A 37 11.20 29.01 -12.26
CA ALA A 37 9.98 28.43 -11.71
C ALA A 37 8.72 29.12 -12.27
N ILE A 38 8.69 30.46 -12.31
CA ILE A 38 7.60 31.23 -12.92
C ILE A 38 7.46 30.88 -14.41
N ASN A 39 8.56 30.78 -15.15
CA ASN A 39 8.55 30.38 -16.55
C ASN A 39 7.93 28.98 -16.75
N GLY A 40 8.26 28.01 -15.89
CA GLY A 40 7.63 26.69 -15.92
C GLY A 40 6.15 26.71 -15.61
N ILE A 41 5.71 27.50 -14.62
CA ILE A 41 4.30 27.68 -14.28
C ILE A 41 3.54 28.31 -15.46
N LEU A 42 4.06 29.40 -16.03
CA LEU A 42 3.47 30.08 -17.18
C LEU A 42 3.37 29.14 -18.37
N PHE A 43 4.45 28.43 -18.70
CA PHE A 43 4.43 27.43 -19.76
C PHE A 43 3.39 26.33 -19.50
N GLY A 44 3.29 25.83 -18.26
CA GLY A 44 2.29 24.85 -17.87
C GLY A 44 0.85 25.34 -18.11
N PHE A 45 0.53 26.57 -17.69
CA PHE A 45 -0.78 27.18 -17.94
C PHE A 45 -1.07 27.37 -19.43
N TRP A 46 -0.11 27.91 -20.19
CA TRP A 46 -0.27 28.11 -21.63
C TRP A 46 -0.40 26.80 -22.39
N ALA A 47 0.42 25.80 -22.06
CA ALA A 47 0.36 24.48 -22.66
C ALA A 47 -0.99 23.81 -22.39
N LEU A 48 -1.50 23.90 -21.16
CA LEU A 48 -2.83 23.41 -20.79
C LEU A 48 -3.95 24.08 -21.61
N PHE A 49 -3.87 25.39 -21.77
CA PHE A 49 -4.89 26.13 -22.52
C PHE A 49 -4.86 25.81 -24.01
N ILE A 50 -3.66 25.76 -24.60
CA ILE A 50 -3.47 25.54 -26.04
C ILE A 50 -3.76 24.09 -26.44
N LEU A 51 -3.35 23.11 -25.63
CA LEU A 51 -3.49 21.67 -25.91
C LEU A 51 -4.71 21.04 -25.23
N ASN A 52 -5.68 21.85 -24.80
CA ASN A 52 -6.86 21.37 -24.11
C ASN A 52 -7.62 20.37 -24.98
N GLY A 53 -7.84 19.16 -24.46
CA GLY A 53 -8.52 18.06 -25.17
C GLY A 53 -7.64 17.29 -26.17
N GLU A 54 -6.48 17.82 -26.55
CA GLU A 54 -5.55 17.14 -27.48
C GLU A 54 -4.54 16.25 -26.74
N VAL A 55 -4.00 16.73 -25.62
CA VAL A 55 -2.96 16.04 -24.86
C VAL A 55 -3.34 15.97 -23.39
N ALA A 56 -3.22 14.77 -22.79
CA ALA A 56 -3.45 14.61 -21.36
C ALA A 56 -2.45 15.45 -20.56
N TYR A 57 -2.94 16.15 -19.53
CA TYR A 57 -2.15 17.05 -18.68
C TYR A 57 -0.86 16.42 -18.13
N GLY A 58 -0.90 15.11 -17.83
CA GLY A 58 0.27 14.36 -17.38
C GLY A 58 1.48 14.52 -18.31
N TYR A 59 1.29 14.50 -19.63
CA TYR A 59 2.42 14.62 -20.55
C TYR A 59 3.12 15.98 -20.46
N ILE A 60 2.35 17.06 -20.29
CA ILE A 60 2.87 18.42 -20.12
C ILE A 60 3.71 18.50 -18.84
N LEU A 61 3.16 17.98 -17.73
CA LEU A 61 3.89 17.93 -16.45
C LEU A 61 5.15 17.07 -16.51
N SER A 62 5.09 15.91 -17.17
CA SER A 62 6.25 15.03 -17.34
C SER A 62 7.36 15.76 -18.09
N PHE A 63 7.01 16.47 -19.16
CA PHE A 63 7.97 17.24 -19.95
C PHE A 63 8.65 18.33 -19.12
N ILE A 64 7.89 19.16 -18.40
CA ILE A 64 8.46 20.19 -17.52
C ILE A 64 9.35 19.53 -16.45
N GLY A 65 8.87 18.41 -15.88
CA GLY A 65 9.62 17.66 -14.88
C GLY A 65 10.95 17.11 -15.39
N ILE A 66 10.99 16.57 -16.60
CA ILE A 66 12.22 16.10 -17.26
C ILE A 66 13.19 17.27 -17.49
N VAL A 67 12.71 18.40 -18.00
CA VAL A 67 13.53 19.60 -18.21
C VAL A 67 14.15 20.07 -16.89
N TYR A 68 13.38 20.06 -15.80
CA TYR A 68 13.88 20.44 -14.49
C TYR A 68 14.86 19.41 -13.89
N LEU A 69 14.64 18.11 -14.09
CA LEU A 69 15.61 17.08 -13.70
C LEU A 69 16.94 17.24 -14.44
N ILE A 70 16.89 17.44 -15.76
CA ILE A 70 18.09 17.70 -16.57
C ILE A 70 18.78 18.97 -16.08
N GLY A 71 18.02 20.03 -15.81
CA GLY A 71 18.54 21.28 -15.25
C GLY A 71 19.26 21.07 -13.92
N GLY A 72 18.62 20.39 -12.97
CA GLY A 72 19.22 20.08 -11.67
C GLY A 72 20.49 19.23 -11.80
N PHE A 73 20.49 18.26 -12.73
CA PHE A 73 21.65 17.43 -13.02
C PHE A 73 22.81 18.22 -13.64
N VAL A 74 22.53 19.11 -14.60
CA VAL A 74 23.54 20.00 -15.20
C VAL A 74 24.14 20.92 -14.13
N ILE A 75 23.32 21.51 -13.25
CA ILE A 75 23.82 22.35 -12.15
C ILE A 75 24.72 21.54 -11.21
N TYR A 76 24.32 20.30 -10.88
CA TYR A 76 25.14 19.40 -10.07
C TYR A 76 26.49 19.10 -10.72
N LEU A 77 26.51 18.79 -12.03
CA LEU A 77 27.76 18.53 -12.77
C LEU A 77 28.68 19.76 -12.80
N LEU A 78 28.12 20.95 -12.99
CA LEU A 78 28.90 22.19 -13.06
C LEU A 78 29.46 22.61 -11.69
N THR A 79 28.71 22.36 -10.61
CA THR A 79 29.11 22.77 -9.25
C THR A 79 29.85 21.67 -8.48
N ASN A 80 29.79 20.41 -8.93
CA ASN A 80 30.28 19.21 -8.26
C ASN A 80 29.82 19.05 -6.80
N LYS A 81 28.72 19.73 -6.41
CA LYS A 81 28.16 19.73 -5.06
C LYS A 81 26.64 19.83 -5.16
N ILE A 82 25.93 19.26 -4.20
CA ILE A 82 24.47 19.45 -4.11
C ILE A 82 24.22 20.84 -3.54
N THR A 83 24.00 21.82 -4.42
CA THR A 83 23.58 23.17 -4.06
C THR A 83 22.06 23.22 -3.85
N PRO A 84 21.52 24.18 -3.06
CA PRO A 84 20.08 24.37 -2.92
C PRO A 84 19.35 24.46 -4.26
N SER A 85 19.95 25.16 -5.24
CA SER A 85 19.39 25.32 -6.58
C SER A 85 19.33 24.00 -7.35
N SER A 86 20.40 23.18 -7.31
CA SER A 86 20.36 21.82 -7.88
C SER A 86 19.28 20.97 -7.21
N GLY A 87 19.14 21.08 -5.88
CA GLY A 87 18.15 20.35 -5.10
C GLY A 87 16.71 20.75 -5.46
N VAL A 88 16.42 22.05 -5.59
CA VAL A 88 15.08 22.55 -5.96
C VAL A 88 14.69 22.12 -7.36
N PHE A 89 15.58 22.23 -8.36
CA PHE A 89 15.31 21.75 -9.71
C PHE A 89 15.10 20.24 -9.74
N PHE A 90 15.95 19.49 -9.04
CA PHE A 90 15.85 18.03 -9.01
C PHE A 90 14.57 17.56 -8.31
N LEU A 91 14.27 18.08 -7.11
CA LEU A 91 13.07 17.74 -6.35
C LEU A 91 11.79 18.24 -7.02
N GLY A 92 11.80 19.45 -7.57
CA GLY A 92 10.69 20.01 -8.34
C GLY A 92 10.39 19.18 -9.59
N GLY A 93 11.43 18.84 -10.35
CA GLY A 93 11.30 17.97 -11.52
C GLY A 93 10.76 16.59 -11.17
N LEU A 94 11.30 15.97 -10.12
CA LEU A 94 10.82 14.69 -9.60
C LEU A 94 9.35 14.76 -9.17
N LEU A 95 8.96 15.81 -8.45
CA LEU A 95 7.57 16.01 -8.01
C LEU A 95 6.62 16.16 -9.20
N LEU A 96 6.99 16.93 -10.22
CA LEU A 96 6.17 17.08 -11.43
C LEU A 96 6.01 15.77 -12.19
N ILE A 97 7.06 14.95 -12.25
CA ILE A 97 6.96 13.60 -12.83
C ILE A 97 6.05 12.72 -11.97
N LEU A 98 6.17 12.76 -10.63
CA LEU A 98 5.29 11.99 -9.76
C LEU A 98 3.81 12.37 -9.92
N VAL A 99 3.51 13.67 -9.99
CA VAL A 99 2.16 14.18 -10.25
C VAL A 99 1.69 13.76 -11.64
N SER A 100 2.56 13.87 -12.65
CA SER A 100 2.29 13.42 -14.02
C SER A 100 1.90 11.95 -14.05
N VAL A 101 2.73 11.08 -13.48
CA VAL A 101 2.49 9.63 -13.50
C VAL A 101 1.23 9.29 -12.68
N SER A 102 0.94 10.01 -11.60
CA SER A 102 -0.32 9.87 -10.86
C SER A 102 -1.56 10.33 -11.64
N SER A 103 -1.39 11.13 -12.70
CA SER A 103 -2.48 11.55 -13.59
C SER A 103 -2.68 10.62 -14.78
N ILE A 104 -1.72 9.72 -15.05
CA ILE A 104 -1.84 8.70 -16.10
C ILE A 104 -3.04 7.79 -15.79
N GLY A 105 -3.83 7.48 -16.81
CA GLY A 105 -5.05 6.71 -16.65
C GLY A 105 -6.26 7.53 -16.19
N GLY A 106 -6.17 8.87 -16.14
CA GLY A 106 -7.35 9.73 -15.96
C GLY A 106 -8.48 9.39 -16.94
N GLY A 107 -9.64 9.01 -16.41
CA GLY A 107 -10.81 8.60 -17.19
C GLY A 107 -10.96 7.09 -17.43
N TYR A 108 -9.98 6.27 -17.06
CA TYR A 108 -10.08 4.81 -17.13
C TYR A 108 -10.57 4.22 -15.80
N GLU A 109 -11.43 3.20 -15.86
CA GLU A 109 -11.87 2.44 -14.68
C GLU A 109 -10.71 1.74 -13.95
N SER A 110 -9.63 1.44 -14.67
CA SER A 110 -8.41 0.81 -14.13
C SER A 110 -7.45 1.80 -13.44
N LYS A 111 -7.76 3.10 -13.42
CA LYS A 111 -6.93 4.12 -12.77
C LYS A 111 -6.60 3.81 -11.31
N PRO A 112 -7.54 3.36 -10.45
CA PRO A 112 -7.22 3.08 -9.05
C PRO A 112 -6.16 1.99 -8.90
N LEU A 113 -6.23 0.97 -9.75
CA LEU A 113 -5.27 -0.14 -9.79
C LEU A 113 -3.86 0.33 -10.22
N ILE A 114 -3.77 1.14 -11.28
CA ILE A 114 -2.51 1.74 -11.72
C ILE A 114 -1.90 2.59 -10.60
N THR A 115 -2.74 3.40 -9.95
CA THR A 115 -2.33 4.30 -8.87
C THR A 115 -1.73 3.51 -7.69
N VAL A 116 -2.39 2.43 -7.26
CA VAL A 116 -1.90 1.61 -6.15
C VAL A 116 -0.62 0.87 -6.49
N LEU A 117 -0.51 0.32 -7.70
CA LEU A 117 0.72 -0.36 -8.13
C LEU A 117 1.90 0.62 -8.22
N LEU A 118 1.68 1.80 -8.79
CA LEU A 118 2.69 2.84 -8.89
C LEU A 118 3.18 3.29 -7.51
N TRP A 119 2.26 3.73 -6.65
CA TRP A 119 2.63 4.24 -5.33
C TRP A 119 3.11 3.14 -4.40
N GLY A 120 2.64 1.90 -4.57
CA GLY A 120 3.19 0.71 -3.94
C GLY A 120 4.65 0.46 -4.36
N CYS A 121 4.98 0.60 -5.64
CA CYS A 121 6.36 0.50 -6.12
C CYS A 121 7.24 1.64 -5.57
N ILE A 122 6.74 2.87 -5.56
CA ILE A 122 7.45 4.02 -4.96
C ILE A 122 7.72 3.75 -3.47
N ALA A 123 6.70 3.29 -2.73
CA ALA A 123 6.86 2.91 -1.33
C ALA A 123 7.90 1.79 -1.17
N ALA A 124 7.88 0.77 -2.01
CA ALA A 124 8.85 -0.34 -1.99
C ALA A 124 10.28 0.12 -2.22
N ILE A 125 10.50 0.96 -3.24
CA ILE A 125 11.83 1.52 -3.55
C ILE A 125 12.31 2.41 -2.40
N ALA A 126 11.44 3.29 -1.89
CA ALA A 126 11.75 4.15 -0.75
C ALA A 126 12.09 3.32 0.51
N ALA A 127 11.35 2.24 0.77
CA ALA A 127 11.65 1.30 1.86
C ALA A 127 13.02 0.64 1.67
N ALA A 128 13.31 0.14 0.47
CA ALA A 128 14.55 -0.55 0.15
C ALA A 128 15.78 0.38 0.27
N ILE A 129 15.70 1.60 -0.27
CA ILE A 129 16.76 2.61 -0.16
C ILE A 129 16.90 3.06 1.30
N GLY A 130 15.78 3.37 1.96
CA GLY A 130 15.75 3.80 3.35
C GLY A 130 16.40 2.79 4.28
N TYR A 131 16.09 1.49 4.10
CA TYR A 131 16.70 0.39 4.84
C TYR A 131 18.20 0.23 4.51
N SER A 132 18.55 0.19 3.22
CA SER A 132 19.94 -0.08 2.78
C SER A 132 20.90 1.05 3.17
N LYS A 133 20.44 2.31 3.12
CA LYS A 133 21.24 3.49 3.46
C LYS A 133 21.05 3.96 4.91
N ARG A 134 20.20 3.27 5.70
CA ARG A 134 19.82 3.66 7.08
C ARG A 134 19.26 5.09 7.18
N TRP A 135 18.48 5.49 6.18
CA TRP A 135 17.84 6.80 6.12
C TRP A 135 16.44 6.74 6.73
N ASN A 136 16.37 6.99 8.05
CA ASN A 136 15.13 6.86 8.82
C ASN A 136 13.98 7.70 8.26
N LEU A 137 14.25 8.94 7.80
CA LEU A 137 13.24 9.80 7.20
C LEU A 137 12.61 9.16 5.96
N LEU A 138 13.41 8.52 5.11
CA LEU A 138 12.92 7.87 3.91
C LEU A 138 12.12 6.60 4.24
N SER A 139 12.55 5.84 5.26
CA SER A 139 11.78 4.69 5.77
C SER A 139 10.44 5.10 6.37
N ILE A 140 10.38 6.21 7.12
CA ILE A 140 9.14 6.76 7.68
C ILE A 140 8.23 7.29 6.56
N ALA A 141 8.78 8.01 5.59
CA ALA A 141 8.03 8.47 4.42
C ALA A 141 7.44 7.30 3.62
N SER A 142 8.22 6.23 3.44
CA SER A 142 7.75 5.00 2.79
C SER A 142 6.60 4.34 3.55
N LEU A 143 6.69 4.26 4.88
CA LEU A 143 5.61 3.76 5.73
C LEU A 143 4.34 4.60 5.58
N ALA A 144 4.47 5.94 5.59
CA ALA A 144 3.35 6.85 5.41
C ALA A 144 2.67 6.67 4.04
N ILE A 145 3.46 6.55 2.97
CA ILE A 145 2.94 6.26 1.62
C ILE A 145 2.21 4.92 1.63
N TRP A 146 2.83 3.85 2.15
CA TRP A 146 2.21 2.52 2.23
C TRP A 146 0.87 2.55 2.97
N PHE A 147 0.80 3.27 4.09
CA PHE A 147 -0.44 3.37 4.87
C PHE A 147 -1.54 4.10 4.09
N VAL A 148 -1.22 5.27 3.50
CA VAL A 148 -2.19 6.04 2.70
C VAL A 148 -2.66 5.24 1.48
N VAL A 149 -1.74 4.59 0.76
CA VAL A 149 -2.06 3.76 -0.41
C VAL A 149 -2.88 2.53 0.01
N GLY A 150 -2.57 1.92 1.14
CA GLY A 150 -3.31 0.80 1.69
C GLY A 150 -4.75 1.19 2.04
N CYS A 151 -4.95 2.32 2.73
CA CYS A 151 -6.28 2.86 3.02
C CYS A 151 -7.05 3.21 1.75
N TYR A 152 -6.39 3.90 0.81
CA TYR A 152 -6.98 4.21 -0.50
C TYR A 152 -7.45 2.93 -1.20
N TRP A 153 -6.55 1.96 -1.37
CA TRP A 153 -6.86 0.70 -2.04
C TRP A 153 -8.02 -0.03 -1.38
N TYR A 154 -8.02 -0.12 -0.05
CA TYR A 154 -9.08 -0.76 0.71
C TYR A 154 -10.46 -0.11 0.49
N VAL A 155 -10.53 1.18 0.16
CA VAL A 155 -11.79 1.87 -0.14
C VAL A 155 -12.21 1.67 -1.59
N VAL A 156 -11.29 1.79 -2.56
CA VAL A 156 -11.65 1.79 -4.00
C VAL A 156 -11.63 0.42 -4.67
N THR A 157 -10.98 -0.59 -4.08
CA THR A 157 -10.80 -1.91 -4.68
C THR A 157 -12.10 -2.66 -4.99
N TRP A 158 -13.20 -2.32 -4.31
CA TRP A 158 -14.48 -3.02 -4.44
C TRP A 158 -15.15 -2.71 -5.78
N ASP A 159 -15.00 -1.48 -6.26
CA ASP A 159 -15.54 -1.02 -7.55
C ASP A 159 -14.51 -1.10 -8.69
N THR A 160 -13.24 -1.37 -8.36
CA THR A 160 -12.17 -1.42 -9.35
C THR A 160 -12.21 -2.75 -10.12
N PRO A 161 -12.12 -2.73 -11.47
CA PRO A 161 -12.04 -3.95 -12.26
C PRO A 161 -10.82 -4.78 -11.87
N ARG A 162 -10.97 -6.11 -11.88
CA ARG A 162 -9.97 -7.07 -11.40
C ARG A 162 -8.61 -7.01 -12.12
N GLY A 163 -8.59 -6.49 -13.35
CA GLY A 163 -7.39 -6.39 -14.18
C GLY A 163 -6.90 -7.77 -14.64
N GLU A 164 -7.44 -8.22 -15.76
CA GLU A 164 -7.17 -9.55 -16.32
C GLU A 164 -5.78 -9.65 -16.98
N TRP A 165 -5.27 -10.87 -17.01
CA TRP A 165 -4.05 -11.21 -17.73
C TRP A 165 -4.42 -11.97 -19.00
N PHE A 166 -3.93 -11.50 -20.15
CA PHE A 166 -4.21 -12.12 -21.45
C PHE A 166 -5.71 -12.28 -21.78
N GLY A 167 -6.56 -11.38 -21.24
CA GLY A 167 -8.02 -11.42 -21.43
C GLY A 167 -8.72 -12.60 -20.73
N ARG A 168 -8.08 -13.19 -19.71
CA ARG A 168 -8.71 -14.18 -18.83
C ARG A 168 -8.43 -13.86 -17.38
N TYR A 169 -9.39 -14.17 -16.52
CA TYR A 169 -9.15 -14.19 -15.10
C TYR A 169 -8.33 -15.42 -14.72
N ILE A 170 -7.27 -15.21 -13.93
CA ILE A 170 -6.50 -16.27 -13.29
C ILE A 170 -6.45 -15.92 -11.80
N PRO A 171 -6.93 -16.80 -10.90
CA PRO A 171 -6.88 -16.57 -9.46
C PRO A 171 -5.45 -16.28 -8.99
N PHE A 172 -5.28 -15.26 -8.15
CA PHE A 172 -4.00 -14.77 -7.62
C PHE A 172 -2.98 -14.25 -8.65
N LEU A 173 -3.24 -14.42 -9.95
CA LEU A 173 -2.40 -13.94 -11.06
C LEU A 173 -3.17 -12.94 -11.92
N ASN A 174 -3.72 -11.92 -11.26
CA ASN A 174 -4.39 -10.77 -11.85
C ASN A 174 -3.83 -9.50 -11.23
N TRP A 175 -3.99 -8.37 -11.90
CA TRP A 175 -3.38 -7.11 -11.45
C TRP A 175 -3.90 -6.65 -10.09
N GLY A 176 -5.19 -6.88 -9.79
CA GLY A 176 -5.77 -6.57 -8.49
C GLY A 176 -5.14 -7.40 -7.37
N ALA A 177 -4.92 -8.70 -7.60
CA ALA A 177 -4.22 -9.57 -6.66
C ALA A 177 -2.78 -9.11 -6.40
N ILE A 178 -2.06 -8.71 -7.46
CA ILE A 178 -0.69 -8.21 -7.34
C ILE A 178 -0.64 -6.96 -6.47
N ALA A 179 -1.59 -6.03 -6.63
CA ALA A 179 -1.66 -4.83 -5.79
C ALA A 179 -1.78 -5.17 -4.30
N TRP A 180 -2.69 -6.09 -3.95
CA TRP A 180 -2.83 -6.58 -2.59
C TRP A 180 -1.57 -7.28 -2.07
N MET A 181 -0.96 -8.16 -2.88
CA MET A 181 0.24 -8.90 -2.49
C MET A 181 1.43 -7.97 -2.23
N VAL A 182 1.64 -6.96 -3.07
CA VAL A 182 2.69 -5.95 -2.88
C VAL A 182 2.47 -5.18 -1.58
N LEU A 183 1.25 -4.70 -1.33
CA LEU A 183 0.93 -3.99 -0.09
C LEU A 183 1.09 -4.87 1.15
N ALA A 184 0.68 -6.13 1.11
CA ALA A 184 0.84 -7.06 2.21
C ALA A 184 2.33 -7.35 2.48
N ALA A 185 3.10 -7.60 1.42
CA ALA A 185 4.53 -7.86 1.53
C ALA A 185 5.29 -6.67 2.14
N LEU A 186 4.96 -5.44 1.74
CA LEU A 186 5.53 -4.23 2.32
C LEU A 186 5.15 -4.05 3.79
N GLY A 187 3.89 -4.30 4.14
CA GLY A 187 3.46 -4.20 5.54
C GLY A 187 4.17 -5.22 6.44
N PHE A 188 4.34 -6.47 5.99
CA PHE A 188 5.12 -7.47 6.71
C PHE A 188 6.61 -7.13 6.76
N PHE A 189 7.15 -6.52 5.70
CA PHE A 189 8.51 -5.99 5.70
C PHE A 189 8.68 -4.93 6.79
N PHE A 190 7.79 -3.93 6.89
CA PHE A 190 7.84 -2.91 7.94
C PHE A 190 7.70 -3.52 9.33
N SER A 191 6.76 -4.45 9.50
CA SER A 191 6.59 -5.17 10.76
C SER A 191 7.90 -5.82 11.25
N ARG A 192 8.68 -6.40 10.34
CA ARG A 192 9.90 -7.13 10.72
C ARG A 192 11.16 -6.27 10.77
N LYS A 193 11.27 -5.25 9.92
CA LYS A 193 12.55 -4.57 9.65
C LYS A 193 12.58 -3.11 10.08
N LEU A 194 11.44 -2.46 10.26
CA LEU A 194 11.40 -1.05 10.63
C LEU A 194 11.62 -0.89 12.14
N VAL A 195 12.66 -0.15 12.50
CA VAL A 195 12.93 0.27 13.88
C VAL A 195 13.13 1.78 13.86
N ILE A 196 12.36 2.51 14.65
CA ILE A 196 12.48 3.97 14.77
C ILE A 196 13.36 4.24 16.00
N PRO A 197 14.59 4.77 15.83
CA PRO A 197 15.53 4.93 16.95
C PRO A 197 15.07 5.87 18.06
N GLN A 198 14.15 6.79 17.75
CA GLN A 198 13.58 7.74 18.71
C GLN A 198 12.52 7.11 19.63
N LEU A 199 12.07 5.90 19.33
CA LEU A 199 11.04 5.19 20.10
C LEU A 199 11.67 4.13 21.01
N THR A 200 11.02 3.86 22.13
CA THR A 200 11.42 2.78 23.03
C THR A 200 11.27 1.41 22.37
N ASP A 201 12.01 0.40 22.83
CA ASP A 201 11.91 -0.97 22.30
C ASP A 201 10.49 -1.53 22.42
N GLN A 202 9.77 -1.19 23.49
CA GLN A 202 8.38 -1.58 23.68
C GLN A 202 7.47 -0.95 22.62
N ALA A 203 7.65 0.35 22.33
CA ALA A 203 6.88 1.04 21.29
C ALA A 203 7.19 0.46 19.89
N ASN A 204 8.45 0.20 19.57
CA ASN A 204 8.84 -0.44 18.32
C ASN A 204 8.23 -1.85 18.18
N ARG A 205 8.23 -2.67 19.24
CA ARG A 205 7.55 -3.98 19.25
C ARG A 205 6.04 -3.86 19.05
N MET A 206 5.41 -2.86 19.67
CA MET A 206 3.97 -2.62 19.50
C MET A 206 3.64 -2.21 18.07
N LEU A 207 4.39 -1.27 17.49
CA LEU A 207 4.23 -0.85 16.09
C LEU A 207 4.44 -2.00 15.12
N ALA A 208 5.46 -2.83 15.32
CA ALA A 208 5.69 -4.04 14.53
C ALA A 208 4.46 -4.95 14.49
N ARG A 209 3.82 -5.17 15.65
CA ARG A 209 2.57 -5.96 15.75
C ARG A 209 1.40 -5.29 15.03
N VAL A 210 1.26 -3.97 15.15
CA VAL A 210 0.22 -3.20 14.43
C VAL A 210 0.41 -3.32 12.91
N TYR A 211 1.64 -3.18 12.40
CA TYR A 211 1.92 -3.31 10.97
C TYR A 211 1.62 -4.73 10.46
N ALA A 212 1.98 -5.77 11.22
CA ALA A 212 1.61 -7.15 10.86
C ALA A 212 0.09 -7.34 10.87
N LEU A 213 -0.62 -6.77 11.85
CA LEU A 213 -2.08 -6.83 11.91
C LEU A 213 -2.74 -6.17 10.68
N LEU A 214 -2.30 -4.96 10.32
CA LEU A 214 -2.76 -4.27 9.12
C LEU A 214 -2.44 -5.06 7.84
N SER A 215 -1.28 -5.71 7.79
CA SER A 215 -0.92 -6.60 6.66
C SER A 215 -1.83 -7.82 6.56
N HIS A 216 -2.23 -8.40 7.70
CA HIS A 216 -3.21 -9.48 7.73
C HIS A 216 -4.62 -9.02 7.33
N LEU A 217 -4.99 -7.76 7.59
CA LEU A 217 -6.23 -7.19 7.07
C LEU A 217 -6.19 -7.06 5.54
N ILE A 218 -5.06 -6.63 4.98
CA ILE A 218 -4.80 -6.58 3.53
C ILE A 218 -4.90 -7.98 2.91
N VAL A 219 -4.36 -9.02 3.56
CA VAL A 219 -4.50 -10.42 3.12
C VAL A 219 -5.97 -10.89 3.17
N GLY A 220 -6.74 -10.49 4.17
CA GLY A 220 -8.19 -10.77 4.23
C GLY A 220 -8.97 -10.08 3.10
N GLY A 221 -8.61 -8.85 2.77
CA GLY A 221 -9.15 -8.12 1.61
C GLY A 221 -8.84 -8.83 0.29
N LEU A 222 -7.60 -9.28 0.10
CA LEU A 222 -7.20 -10.11 -1.05
C LEU A 222 -8.07 -11.36 -1.17
N LEU A 223 -8.18 -12.14 -0.09
CA LEU A 223 -8.97 -13.38 -0.05
C LEU A 223 -10.42 -13.12 -0.49
N THR A 224 -11.03 -12.05 0.05
CA THR A 224 -12.40 -11.65 -0.27
C THR A 224 -12.55 -11.38 -1.76
N ARG A 225 -11.69 -10.53 -2.34
CA ARG A 225 -11.76 -10.21 -3.77
C ARG A 225 -11.47 -11.40 -4.67
N GLN A 226 -10.58 -12.32 -4.29
CA GLN A 226 -10.32 -13.51 -5.11
C GLN A 226 -11.51 -14.46 -5.13
N ILE A 227 -12.18 -14.67 -3.99
CA ILE A 227 -13.40 -15.50 -3.94
C ILE A 227 -14.50 -14.86 -4.78
N GLU A 228 -14.74 -13.56 -4.61
CA GLU A 228 -15.72 -12.83 -5.40
C GLU A 228 -15.44 -12.94 -6.91
N ASN A 229 -14.18 -12.73 -7.33
CA ASN A 229 -13.79 -12.83 -8.73
C ASN A 229 -13.91 -14.26 -9.30
N ILE A 230 -13.71 -15.30 -8.49
CA ILE A 230 -13.94 -16.70 -8.89
C ILE A 230 -15.43 -16.93 -9.15
N PHE A 231 -16.29 -16.42 -8.25
CA PHE A 231 -17.73 -16.57 -8.39
C PHE A 231 -18.27 -15.81 -9.59
N THR A 232 -17.79 -14.58 -9.83
CA THR A 232 -18.22 -13.80 -10.99
C THR A 232 -17.75 -14.39 -12.32
N GLU A 233 -16.58 -15.02 -12.36
CA GLU A 233 -16.07 -15.62 -13.61
C GLU A 233 -16.60 -17.02 -13.89
N TYR A 234 -16.51 -17.91 -12.91
CA TYR A 234 -16.67 -19.34 -13.13
C TYR A 234 -18.01 -19.87 -12.60
N MET A 235 -18.73 -19.08 -11.80
CA MET A 235 -20.00 -19.48 -11.19
C MET A 235 -21.09 -18.42 -11.35
N TYR A 236 -21.17 -17.81 -12.54
CA TYR A 236 -22.09 -16.70 -12.80
C TYR A 236 -23.57 -17.08 -12.61
N ASP A 237 -23.94 -18.35 -12.81
CA ASP A 237 -25.31 -18.88 -12.61
C ASP A 237 -25.60 -19.27 -11.14
N SER A 238 -24.61 -19.18 -10.23
CA SER A 238 -24.81 -19.58 -8.85
C SER A 238 -25.59 -18.53 -8.05
N ALA A 239 -26.44 -18.99 -7.12
CA ALA A 239 -27.16 -18.09 -6.23
C ALA A 239 -26.17 -17.25 -5.39
N SER A 240 -26.45 -15.95 -5.24
CA SER A 240 -25.62 -15.00 -4.47
C SER A 240 -25.40 -15.43 -3.01
N SER A 241 -26.28 -16.27 -2.47
CA SER A 241 -26.13 -16.87 -1.14
C SER A 241 -24.91 -17.77 -1.01
N TYR A 242 -24.52 -18.49 -2.07
CA TYR A 242 -23.34 -19.36 -2.05
C TYR A 242 -22.04 -18.55 -1.90
N LEU A 243 -21.96 -17.39 -2.56
CA LEU A 243 -20.85 -16.45 -2.38
C LEU A 243 -20.78 -15.97 -0.92
N GLY A 244 -21.91 -15.58 -0.34
CA GLY A 244 -21.99 -15.14 1.06
C GLY A 244 -21.50 -16.21 2.05
N LEU A 245 -21.94 -17.45 1.87
CA LEU A 245 -21.51 -18.60 2.69
C LEU A 245 -20.01 -18.91 2.48
N ALA A 246 -19.53 -18.90 1.24
CA ALA A 246 -18.11 -19.15 0.93
C ALA A 246 -17.20 -18.10 1.58
N LEU A 247 -17.59 -16.82 1.54
CA LEU A 247 -16.88 -15.75 2.22
C LEU A 247 -16.87 -15.95 3.74
N SER A 248 -18.01 -16.27 4.35
CA SER A 248 -18.10 -16.48 5.80
C SER A 248 -17.27 -17.68 6.27
N VAL A 249 -17.29 -18.80 5.54
CA VAL A 249 -16.42 -19.96 5.84
C VAL A 249 -14.94 -19.58 5.69
N SER A 250 -14.58 -18.87 4.63
CA SER A 250 -13.19 -18.50 4.35
C SER A 250 -12.63 -17.54 5.41
N TRP A 251 -13.41 -16.54 5.82
CA TRP A 251 -13.05 -15.65 6.92
C TRP A 251 -13.01 -16.37 8.27
N GLY A 252 -13.88 -17.35 8.50
CA GLY A 252 -13.83 -18.22 9.69
C GLY A 252 -12.53 -19.04 9.76
N CYS A 253 -12.15 -19.68 8.65
CA CYS A 253 -10.87 -20.39 8.53
C CYS A 253 -9.67 -19.44 8.71
N TYR A 254 -9.72 -18.24 8.14
CA TYR A 254 -8.66 -17.25 8.29
C TYR A 254 -8.52 -16.76 9.73
N ALA A 255 -9.64 -16.47 10.40
CA ALA A 255 -9.68 -16.09 11.80
C ALA A 255 -9.13 -17.19 12.71
N LEU A 256 -9.47 -18.45 12.44
CA LEU A 256 -8.88 -19.61 13.11
C LEU A 256 -7.35 -19.59 12.98
N LEU A 257 -6.83 -19.48 11.76
CA LEU A 257 -5.39 -19.46 11.52
C LEU A 257 -4.70 -18.31 12.28
N LEU A 258 -5.30 -17.11 12.32
CA LEU A 258 -4.79 -15.99 13.10
C LEU A 258 -4.77 -16.27 14.61
N ILE A 259 -5.82 -16.90 15.14
CA ILE A 259 -5.86 -17.29 16.56
C ILE A 259 -4.78 -18.32 16.86
N LEU A 260 -4.63 -19.35 16.01
CA LEU A 260 -3.62 -20.40 16.18
C LEU A 260 -2.21 -19.83 16.11
N TRP A 261 -1.96 -18.93 15.15
CA TRP A 261 -0.70 -18.22 15.01
C TRP A 261 -0.41 -17.35 16.24
N GLY A 262 -1.39 -16.54 16.67
CA GLY A 262 -1.27 -15.71 17.86
C GLY A 262 -1.05 -16.53 19.13
N ALA A 263 -1.68 -17.70 19.25
CA ALA A 263 -1.49 -18.58 20.39
C ALA A 263 -0.12 -19.29 20.36
N TYR A 264 0.41 -19.63 19.17
CA TYR A 264 1.75 -20.21 19.02
C TYR A 264 2.85 -19.20 19.41
N TYR A 265 2.76 -17.96 18.93
CA TYR A 265 3.72 -16.89 19.25
C TYR A 265 3.42 -16.13 20.55
N ARG A 266 2.36 -16.50 21.28
CA ARG A 266 1.90 -15.84 22.53
C ARG A 266 1.58 -14.36 22.37
N GLU A 267 1.07 -13.99 21.19
CA GLU A 267 0.74 -12.63 20.84
C GLU A 267 -0.76 -12.36 21.05
N LEU A 268 -1.08 -11.58 22.09
CA LEU A 268 -2.47 -11.29 22.48
C LEU A 268 -3.24 -10.55 21.38
N LEU A 269 -2.60 -9.65 20.65
CA LEU A 269 -3.25 -8.85 19.60
C LEU A 269 -3.83 -9.72 18.47
N PHE A 270 -3.07 -10.69 17.97
CA PHE A 270 -3.58 -11.59 16.92
C PHE A 270 -4.71 -12.49 17.42
N ARG A 271 -4.62 -12.97 18.67
CA ARG A 271 -5.68 -13.77 19.30
C ARG A 271 -6.96 -12.96 19.46
N ALA A 272 -6.86 -11.73 19.97
CA ALA A 272 -7.99 -10.84 20.18
C ALA A 272 -8.65 -10.47 18.84
N PHE A 273 -7.84 -10.09 17.85
CA PHE A 273 -8.35 -9.76 16.52
C PHE A 273 -9.02 -10.95 15.84
N GLY A 274 -8.37 -12.12 15.80
CA GLY A 274 -8.98 -13.32 15.22
C GLY A 274 -10.27 -13.72 15.93
N SER A 275 -10.34 -13.57 17.26
CA SER A 275 -11.56 -13.84 18.02
C SER A 275 -12.69 -12.87 17.66
N ALA A 276 -12.38 -11.57 17.53
CA ALA A 276 -13.35 -10.56 17.11
C ALA A 276 -13.88 -10.85 15.70
N VAL A 277 -13.01 -11.16 14.75
CA VAL A 277 -13.41 -11.54 13.37
C VAL A 277 -14.31 -12.78 13.40
N LEU A 278 -13.95 -13.81 14.17
CA LEU A 278 -14.75 -15.03 14.27
C LEU A 278 -16.15 -14.77 14.81
N VAL A 279 -16.27 -13.95 15.86
CA VAL A 279 -17.59 -13.56 16.42
C VAL A 279 -18.42 -12.81 15.38
N ILE A 280 -17.82 -11.83 14.67
CA ILE A 280 -18.51 -11.07 13.62
C ILE A 280 -18.98 -11.99 12.49
N VAL A 281 -18.11 -12.89 12.04
CA VAL A 281 -18.42 -13.88 10.99
C VAL A 281 -19.54 -14.82 11.43
N ALA A 282 -19.52 -15.30 12.68
CA ALA A 282 -20.56 -16.18 13.21
C ALA A 282 -21.92 -15.47 13.26
N ILE A 283 -21.97 -14.22 13.74
CA ILE A 283 -23.19 -13.42 13.78
C ILE A 283 -23.72 -13.18 12.35
N LYS A 284 -22.86 -12.76 11.42
CA LYS A 284 -23.22 -12.56 10.01
C LYS A 284 -23.74 -13.85 9.38
N ALA A 285 -23.05 -14.96 9.58
CA ALA A 285 -23.44 -16.25 9.01
C ALA A 285 -24.84 -16.66 9.51
N ILE A 286 -25.08 -16.59 10.83
CA ILE A 286 -26.35 -17.01 11.44
C ILE A 286 -27.51 -16.10 11.03
N LEU A 287 -27.32 -14.78 11.08
CA LEU A 287 -28.42 -13.83 10.88
C LEU A 287 -28.68 -13.52 9.40
N MET A 288 -27.64 -13.47 8.58
CA MET A 288 -27.73 -13.00 7.20
C MET A 288 -27.59 -14.16 6.21
N ASP A 289 -26.46 -14.87 6.24
CA ASP A 289 -26.13 -15.83 5.16
C ASP A 289 -26.96 -17.11 5.21
N LEU A 290 -27.37 -17.54 6.42
CA LEU A 290 -28.16 -18.74 6.65
C LEU A 290 -29.67 -18.49 6.49
N SER A 291 -30.13 -17.24 6.45
CA SER A 291 -31.55 -16.93 6.28
C SER A 291 -32.03 -17.37 4.88
N GLY A 292 -33.10 -18.17 4.81
CA GLY A 292 -33.67 -18.66 3.55
C GLY A 292 -32.93 -19.81 2.85
N GLN A 293 -31.81 -20.30 3.37
CA GLN A 293 -31.09 -21.46 2.79
C GLN A 293 -31.69 -22.81 3.18
N GLU A 294 -31.47 -23.83 2.34
CA GLU A 294 -31.87 -25.21 2.62
C GLU A 294 -31.21 -25.73 3.90
N ALA A 295 -31.91 -26.62 4.62
CA ALA A 295 -31.46 -27.14 5.90
C ALA A 295 -30.07 -27.79 5.85
N LEU A 296 -29.73 -28.44 4.74
CA LEU A 296 -28.45 -29.13 4.57
C LEU A 296 -27.26 -28.17 4.59
N TYR A 297 -27.34 -27.05 3.85
CA TYR A 297 -26.29 -26.02 3.88
C TYR A 297 -26.14 -25.39 5.26
N LYS A 298 -27.26 -25.19 5.96
CA LYS A 298 -27.24 -24.67 7.33
C LYS A 298 -26.48 -25.57 8.29
N VAL A 299 -26.79 -26.87 8.25
CA VAL A 299 -26.11 -27.88 9.06
C VAL A 299 -24.63 -27.93 8.71
N GLY A 300 -24.27 -27.91 7.43
CA GLY A 300 -22.86 -27.94 7.00
C GLY A 300 -22.05 -26.75 7.52
N VAL A 301 -22.55 -25.53 7.39
CA VAL A 301 -21.84 -24.32 7.85
C VAL A 301 -21.75 -24.28 9.37
N LEU A 302 -22.82 -24.62 10.10
CA LEU A 302 -22.78 -24.70 11.56
C LEU A 302 -21.80 -25.78 12.05
N LEU A 303 -21.70 -26.91 11.35
CA LEU A 303 -20.74 -27.96 11.67
C LEU A 303 -19.31 -27.47 11.46
N ILE A 304 -19.01 -26.77 10.37
CA ILE A 304 -17.68 -26.18 10.12
C ILE A 304 -17.35 -25.14 11.19
N LEU A 305 -18.25 -24.20 11.49
CA LEU A 305 -18.04 -23.19 12.53
C LEU A 305 -17.88 -23.82 13.93
N GLY A 306 -18.65 -24.88 14.22
CA GLY A 306 -18.52 -25.68 15.43
C GLY A 306 -17.17 -26.38 15.52
N ALA A 307 -16.72 -27.01 14.43
CA ALA A 307 -15.41 -27.65 14.34
C ALA A 307 -14.28 -26.63 14.56
N ILE A 308 -14.35 -25.47 13.91
CA ILE A 308 -13.41 -24.36 14.11
C ILE A 308 -13.36 -23.95 15.58
N SER A 309 -14.51 -23.73 16.21
CA SER A 309 -14.60 -23.33 17.63
C SER A 309 -14.04 -24.41 18.57
N PHE A 310 -14.31 -25.68 18.27
CA PHE A 310 -13.75 -26.82 18.99
C PHE A 310 -12.23 -26.87 18.87
N PHE A 311 -11.67 -26.71 17.65
CA PHE A 311 -10.23 -26.69 17.42
C PHE A 311 -9.53 -25.58 18.20
N ILE A 312 -10.11 -24.36 18.23
CA ILE A 312 -9.58 -23.24 19.02
C ILE A 312 -9.53 -23.60 20.50
N THR A 313 -10.61 -24.16 21.02
CA THR A 313 -10.73 -24.50 22.44
C THR A 313 -9.77 -25.61 22.82
N TRP A 314 -9.66 -26.65 21.99
CA TRP A 314 -8.75 -27.77 22.21
C TRP A 314 -7.28 -27.34 22.22
N ILE A 315 -6.87 -26.51 21.26
CA ILE A 315 -5.48 -26.02 21.16
C ILE A 315 -5.17 -25.06 22.32
N ASN A 316 -6.08 -24.15 22.66
CA ASN A 316 -5.90 -23.28 23.82
C ASN A 316 -5.76 -24.10 25.12
N SER A 317 -6.54 -25.16 25.31
CA SER A 317 -6.44 -26.04 26.48
C SER A 317 -5.08 -26.75 26.55
N LYS A 318 -4.64 -27.37 25.45
CA LYS A 318 -3.36 -28.09 25.37
C LYS A 318 -2.16 -27.18 25.65
N TRP A 319 -2.18 -25.95 25.14
CA TRP A 319 -1.09 -25.00 25.34
C TRP A 319 -1.13 -24.28 26.70
N ARG A 320 -2.30 -24.22 27.36
CA ARG A 320 -2.41 -23.71 28.73
C ARG A 320 -1.84 -24.71 29.75
N VAL A 321 -2.09 -26.02 29.58
CA VAL A 321 -1.58 -27.08 30.46
C VAL A 321 -0.05 -27.11 30.51
N LYS A 322 0.62 -26.93 29.36
CA LYS A 322 2.09 -26.91 29.28
C LYS A 322 2.75 -25.74 30.05
N ASN A 323 2.00 -24.67 30.37
CA ASN A 323 2.51 -23.52 31.13
C ASN A 323 2.18 -23.59 32.64
N GLY A 324 1.21 -24.41 33.04
CA GLY A 324 0.82 -24.58 34.46
C GLY A 324 1.74 -25.53 35.23
N GLU A 325 2.38 -26.48 34.55
CA GLU A 325 3.29 -27.46 35.19
C GLU A 325 4.64 -26.86 35.61
N ILE A 326 5.02 -25.67 35.13
CA ILE A 326 6.27 -24.99 35.53
C ILE A 326 6.07 -24.16 36.81
N ASN A 327 4.86 -23.65 37.09
CA ASN A 327 4.58 -22.92 38.33
C ASN A 327 4.18 -23.85 39.49
N GLY A 328 3.65 -25.04 39.22
CA GLY A 328 3.22 -25.97 40.28
C GLY A 328 4.34 -26.73 41.01
N LYS A 329 5.60 -26.66 40.55
CA LYS A 329 6.74 -27.34 41.19
C LYS A 329 7.70 -26.39 41.93
N GLY A 330 7.45 -25.08 41.91
CA GLY A 330 8.29 -24.07 42.56
C GLY A 330 7.85 -23.66 43.96
N GLU A 331 6.59 -23.93 44.34
CA GLU A 331 6.03 -23.51 45.63
C GLU A 331 6.11 -24.59 46.74
N GLU A 332 6.36 -25.86 46.40
CA GLU A 332 6.46 -26.93 47.40
C GLU A 332 7.87 -27.08 48.04
N ALA A 333 8.86 -26.27 47.64
CA ALA A 333 10.24 -26.39 48.13
C ALA A 333 10.69 -25.31 49.14
N VAL A 334 9.78 -24.43 49.61
CA VAL A 334 10.15 -23.28 50.48
C VAL A 334 9.57 -23.37 51.90
N THR A 335 8.90 -24.48 52.26
CA THR A 335 8.30 -24.67 53.60
C THR A 335 8.89 -25.81 54.41
N GLU A 336 10.17 -26.16 54.19
CA GLU A 336 10.94 -26.98 55.14
C GLU A 336 12.31 -26.34 55.39
N SER A 337 12.35 -25.40 56.33
CA SER A 337 13.55 -25.06 57.12
C SER A 337 13.17 -24.43 58.45
#